data_AF-A0A518FLI6-F1
#
_entry.id   AF-A0A518FLI6-F1
#
_cell.length_a   1.000
_cell.length_b   1.000
_cell.length_c   1.000
_cell.angle_alpha   90.00
_cell.angle_beta   90.00
_cell.angle_gamma   90.00
#
_symmetry.space_group_name_H-M   'P 1'
#
loop_
_entity.id
_entity.type
_entity.pdbx_description
1 polymer ?
#
loop_
_entity_poly.entity_id
_entity_poly.type
_entity_poly.pdbx_seq_one_letter_code
_entity_poly.pdbx_strand_id
1 'polypeptide(L)'
;MSRRLKLFVSITLLLCMSQGVNAEDKPFRPQPGTFPPITEARSYRGELVFVDHVNRRGSLRLHVDGHFHEGRLHHFAMLPYGMIRYRGAPAALKDIPIGTVLYGRFYLPPDPKTSIVPVVKRKDVTAPPENYAILLEDGPSLCLREGKSWKLKQVKISGAEGFLTASLDRKEGGEGLGGEHELTIDGSTRIWRGRELLGLNDLIAEGTWPENGTKQFKDKPVQFSLTWHPRYLYQQFHVADLWLDEAAMHHATARQRGTHIRHIHMRWMPARIDEVQNENFGPATIKATLYGGMDQSLYADFKPGIGAKMAAAEDTLRTWWPNHDGMDGRITAVKKAEGKPPFASSGIQVTFQVPLVLEGFRPGRTVRIRPHSWPNVKPPVEELVKGLEDRWPSPDIFEK
;
A
#
# COMPACT_ATOMS: atom_id res chain seq x y z
N MET A 1 61.89 18.46 -51.03
CA MET A 1 61.44 19.67 -50.30
C MET A 1 59.93 19.76 -50.39
N SER A 2 59.23 19.86 -49.23
CA SER A 2 57.85 20.39 -49.07
C SER A 2 56.72 19.61 -49.79
N ARG A 3 55.63 19.13 -49.19
CA ARG A 3 54.79 19.58 -48.06
C ARG A 3 53.98 18.36 -47.58
N ARG A 4 54.00 18.05 -46.28
CA ARG A 4 53.00 17.15 -45.67
C ARG A 4 51.80 17.99 -45.24
N LEU A 5 50.65 17.72 -45.84
CA LEU A 5 49.37 18.34 -45.55
C LEU A 5 48.86 17.76 -44.20
N LYS A 6 48.87 18.57 -43.13
CA LYS A 6 48.27 18.21 -41.84
C LYS A 6 46.78 18.53 -41.90
N LEU A 7 45.95 17.49 -41.87
CA LEU A 7 44.50 17.60 -41.76
C LEU A 7 44.15 17.92 -40.28
N PHE A 8 43.68 19.14 -40.03
CA PHE A 8 43.09 19.52 -38.74
C PHE A 8 41.64 19.01 -38.70
N VAL A 9 41.36 18.00 -37.88
CA VAL A 9 39.99 17.62 -37.52
C VAL A 9 39.61 18.42 -36.28
N SER A 10 38.80 19.46 -36.48
CA SER A 10 38.20 20.24 -35.40
C SER A 10 37.04 19.42 -34.82
N ILE A 11 37.18 18.93 -33.59
CA ILE A 11 36.08 18.30 -32.85
C ILE A 11 35.33 19.42 -32.13
N THR A 12 34.23 19.87 -32.72
CA THR A 12 33.29 20.78 -32.07
C THR A 12 32.39 19.96 -31.14
N LEU A 13 32.65 20.07 -29.83
CA LEU A 13 31.83 19.43 -28.80
C LEU A 13 30.51 20.22 -28.66
N LEU A 14 29.43 19.71 -29.26
CA LEU A 14 28.08 20.27 -29.12
C LEU A 14 27.55 19.92 -27.72
N LEU A 15 27.58 20.88 -26.81
CA LEU A 15 27.00 20.75 -25.47
C LEU A 15 25.47 20.84 -25.60
N CYS A 16 24.79 19.72 -25.80
CA CYS A 16 23.34 19.63 -25.70
C CYS A 16 22.93 19.77 -24.23
N MET A 17 22.62 20.99 -23.80
CA MET A 17 21.81 21.20 -22.60
C MET A 17 20.39 20.72 -22.90
N SER A 18 20.06 19.51 -22.47
CA SER A 18 18.67 19.06 -22.41
C SER A 18 17.97 19.81 -21.28
N GLN A 19 17.36 20.96 -21.60
CA GLN A 19 16.30 21.49 -20.76
C GLN A 19 15.14 20.50 -20.80
N GLY A 20 14.98 19.75 -19.71
CA GLY A 20 13.79 18.94 -19.48
C GLY A 20 12.59 19.86 -19.44
N VAL A 21 11.79 19.83 -20.51
CA VAL A 21 10.46 20.42 -20.54
C VAL A 21 9.64 19.69 -19.50
N ASN A 22 9.38 20.32 -18.35
CA ASN A 22 8.34 19.88 -17.42
C ASN A 22 7.00 20.00 -18.15
N ALA A 23 6.52 18.89 -18.71
CA ALA A 23 5.14 18.80 -19.13
C ALA A 23 4.26 19.09 -17.90
N GLU A 24 3.34 20.06 -18.01
CA GLU A 24 2.27 20.23 -17.03
C GLU A 24 1.47 18.94 -16.98
N ASP A 25 1.78 18.17 -15.96
CA ASP A 25 1.36 16.79 -15.83
C ASP A 25 -0.08 16.80 -15.29
N LYS A 26 -1.04 16.71 -16.22
CA LYS A 26 -2.47 16.92 -15.97
C LYS A 26 -2.96 15.97 -14.87
N PRO A 27 -3.76 16.46 -13.90
CA PRO A 27 -4.29 15.59 -12.84
C PRO A 27 -5.11 14.43 -13.41
N PHE A 28 -4.78 13.20 -13.02
CA PHE A 28 -5.47 11.99 -13.49
C PHE A 28 -6.62 11.60 -12.56
N ARG A 29 -7.79 11.32 -13.15
CA ARG A 29 -8.98 10.82 -12.44
C ARG A 29 -9.33 9.41 -12.94
N PRO A 30 -9.39 8.38 -12.07
CA PRO A 30 -9.78 7.04 -12.47
C PRO A 30 -11.19 6.99 -13.02
N GLN A 31 -11.40 6.25 -14.11
CA GLN A 31 -12.74 5.98 -14.61
C GLN A 31 -13.42 4.91 -13.75
N PRO A 32 -14.67 5.12 -13.32
CA PRO A 32 -15.45 4.11 -12.60
C PRO A 32 -15.46 2.77 -13.34
N GLY A 33 -15.35 1.67 -12.59
CA GLY A 33 -15.40 0.33 -13.16
C GLY A 33 -14.14 -0.14 -13.90
N THR A 34 -13.05 0.64 -13.93
CA THR A 34 -11.78 0.25 -14.58
C THR A 34 -10.63 0.09 -13.58
N PHE A 35 -9.55 -0.59 -13.99
CA PHE A 35 -8.28 -0.61 -13.24
C PHE A 35 -7.34 0.44 -13.86
N PRO A 36 -7.10 1.58 -13.20
CA PRO A 36 -6.27 2.64 -13.74
C PRO A 36 -4.78 2.22 -13.77
N PRO A 37 -4.00 2.73 -14.72
CA PRO A 37 -2.55 2.50 -14.75
C PRO A 37 -1.87 3.19 -13.57
N ILE A 38 -1.03 2.46 -12.83
CA ILE A 38 -0.29 2.99 -11.66
C ILE A 38 0.69 4.12 -12.02
N THR A 39 1.13 4.20 -13.28
CA THR A 39 2.05 5.26 -13.74
C THR A 39 1.43 6.66 -13.67
N GLU A 40 0.10 6.76 -13.71
CA GLU A 40 -0.64 8.02 -13.58
C GLU A 40 -0.81 8.45 -12.09
N ALA A 41 -0.42 7.60 -11.14
CA ALA A 41 -0.58 7.87 -9.72
C ALA A 41 0.58 8.69 -9.16
N ARG A 42 0.24 9.76 -8.45
CA ARG A 42 1.20 10.60 -7.70
C ARG A 42 1.76 9.85 -6.52
N SER A 43 3.07 9.97 -6.31
CA SER A 43 3.75 9.37 -5.16
C SER A 43 3.82 10.39 -4.03
N TYR A 44 3.32 10.04 -2.85
CA TYR A 44 3.52 10.81 -1.63
C TYR A 44 4.07 9.94 -0.51
N ARG A 45 4.76 10.59 0.41
CA ARG A 45 5.33 9.97 1.61
C ARG A 45 4.91 10.78 2.82
N GLY A 46 4.51 10.09 3.88
CA GLY A 46 4.16 10.74 5.12
C GLY A 46 3.96 9.77 6.27
N GLU A 47 3.90 10.33 7.46
CA GLU A 47 3.56 9.63 8.69
C GLU A 47 2.05 9.39 8.77
N LEU A 48 1.61 8.17 9.08
CA LEU A 48 0.21 7.86 9.33
C LEU A 48 -0.22 8.42 10.69
N VAL A 49 -1.16 9.38 10.71
CA VAL A 49 -1.57 10.07 11.95
C VAL A 49 -3.02 9.80 12.36
N PHE A 50 -3.85 9.31 11.44
CA PHE A 50 -5.25 8.97 11.70
C PHE A 50 -5.70 7.81 10.83
N VAL A 51 -6.55 6.94 11.39
CA VAL A 51 -7.08 5.74 10.71
C VAL A 51 -8.55 5.56 11.03
N ASP A 52 -9.37 5.55 9.98
CA ASP A 52 -10.71 4.97 9.97
C ASP A 52 -10.64 3.71 9.08
N HIS A 53 -10.22 2.61 9.70
CA HIS A 53 -9.99 1.35 8.99
C HIS A 53 -11.27 0.71 8.44
N VAL A 54 -12.41 1.01 9.06
CA VAL A 54 -13.74 0.52 8.67
C VAL A 54 -14.11 1.08 7.29
N ASN A 55 -13.90 2.38 7.09
CA ASN A 55 -14.15 3.04 5.80
C ASN A 55 -12.91 3.09 4.89
N ARG A 56 -11.83 2.39 5.26
CA ARG A 56 -10.55 2.35 4.56
C ARG A 56 -10.04 3.76 4.20
N ARG A 57 -10.06 4.67 5.16
CA ARG A 57 -9.59 6.05 5.00
C ARG A 57 -8.73 6.46 6.19
N GLY A 58 -7.95 7.52 6.03
CA GLY A 58 -7.01 7.95 7.05
C GLY A 58 -6.41 9.31 6.76
N SER A 59 -5.33 9.64 7.45
CA SER A 59 -4.58 10.87 7.18
C SER A 59 -3.10 10.66 7.30
N LEU A 60 -2.36 11.22 6.35
CA LEU A 60 -0.91 11.30 6.36
C LEU A 60 -0.48 12.73 6.71
N ARG A 61 0.55 12.85 7.53
CA ARG A 61 1.35 14.07 7.62
C ARG A 61 2.48 13.94 6.61
N LEU A 62 2.37 14.66 5.48
CA LEU A 62 3.33 14.53 4.40
C LEU A 62 4.70 15.10 4.79
N HIS A 63 5.76 14.44 4.31
CA HIS A 63 7.13 14.90 4.49
C HIS A 63 7.44 15.95 3.44
N VAL A 64 7.15 17.20 3.78
CA VAL A 64 7.44 18.38 2.96
C VAL A 64 8.43 19.26 3.72
N ASP A 65 9.51 19.64 3.04
CA ASP A 65 10.55 20.50 3.62
C ASP A 65 9.96 21.80 4.15
N GLY A 66 10.30 22.15 5.40
CA GLY A 66 9.81 23.36 6.06
C GLY A 66 8.35 23.34 6.53
N HIS A 67 7.59 22.27 6.28
CA HIS A 67 6.13 22.26 6.51
C HIS A 67 5.61 21.09 7.36
N PHE A 68 6.48 20.31 7.99
CA PHE A 68 6.06 19.08 8.67
C PHE A 68 5.15 19.32 9.89
N HIS A 69 5.40 20.35 10.72
CA HIS A 69 4.58 20.63 11.93
C HIS A 69 3.29 21.40 11.65
N GLU A 70 3.33 22.34 10.72
CA GLU A 70 2.25 23.30 10.47
C GLU A 70 1.45 22.95 9.20
N GLY A 71 1.89 21.93 8.47
CA GLY A 71 1.22 21.42 7.29
C GLY A 71 -0.15 20.86 7.58
N ARG A 72 -1.06 21.04 6.64
CA ARG A 72 -2.37 20.38 6.70
C ARG A 72 -2.17 18.88 6.50
N LEU A 73 -3.05 18.10 7.11
CA LEU A 73 -3.03 16.66 6.92
C LEU A 73 -3.54 16.32 5.52
N HIS A 74 -2.86 15.39 4.86
CA HIS A 74 -3.32 14.76 3.64
C HIS A 74 -4.28 13.63 3.99
N HIS A 75 -5.56 13.94 4.02
CA HIS A 75 -6.62 12.93 4.20
C HIS A 75 -6.68 12.05 2.97
N PHE A 76 -6.81 10.73 3.15
CA PHE A 76 -6.88 9.78 2.03
C PHE A 76 -7.98 8.76 2.20
N ALA A 77 -8.50 8.26 1.08
CA ALA A 77 -9.36 7.09 1.00
C ALA A 77 -8.70 6.01 0.13
N MET A 78 -8.84 4.74 0.49
CA MET A 78 -8.42 3.66 -0.38
C MET A 78 -9.45 3.45 -1.49
N LEU A 79 -8.97 3.22 -2.71
CA LEU A 79 -9.82 2.65 -3.75
C LEU A 79 -10.30 1.25 -3.33
N PRO A 80 -11.44 0.76 -3.87
CA PRO A 80 -11.95 -0.58 -3.55
C PRO A 80 -10.93 -1.67 -3.85
N TYR A 81 -10.23 -1.53 -4.98
CA TYR A 81 -9.14 -2.38 -5.43
C TYR A 81 -7.76 -1.91 -4.95
N GLY A 82 -7.69 -0.86 -4.12
CA GLY A 82 -6.46 -0.34 -3.55
C GLY A 82 -5.74 -1.36 -2.67
N MET A 83 -4.44 -1.52 -2.90
CA MET A 83 -3.61 -2.49 -2.17
C MET A 83 -2.92 -1.83 -0.98
N ILE A 84 -2.82 -2.57 0.12
CA ILE A 84 -2.06 -2.15 1.30
C ILE A 84 -1.02 -3.22 1.59
N ARG A 85 0.22 -2.81 1.84
CA ARG A 85 1.32 -3.70 2.22
C ARG A 85 1.95 -3.22 3.52
N TYR A 86 2.28 -4.16 4.40
CA TYR A 86 2.97 -3.88 5.64
C TYR A 86 3.97 -5.01 5.88
N ARG A 87 5.19 -4.68 6.30
CA ARG A 87 6.23 -5.67 6.61
C ARG A 87 6.41 -6.73 5.51
N GLY A 88 6.40 -6.31 4.24
CA GLY A 88 6.61 -7.19 3.09
C GLY A 88 5.41 -8.02 2.64
N ALA A 89 4.25 -7.95 3.33
CA ALA A 89 3.08 -8.76 3.00
C ALA A 89 1.81 -7.91 2.80
N PRO A 90 0.75 -8.46 2.15
CA PRO A 90 -0.56 -7.81 2.10
C PRO A 90 -1.11 -7.49 3.49
N ALA A 91 -1.86 -6.41 3.61
CA ALA A 91 -2.37 -5.91 4.88
C ALA A 91 -3.74 -5.24 4.77
N ALA A 92 -4.41 -5.07 5.90
CA ALA A 92 -5.51 -4.13 6.08
C ALA A 92 -5.00 -2.85 6.77
N LEU A 93 -5.72 -1.74 6.64
CA LEU A 93 -5.28 -0.46 7.22
C LEU A 93 -5.11 -0.52 8.74
N LYS A 94 -5.91 -1.34 9.43
CA LYS A 94 -5.81 -1.57 10.88
C LYS A 94 -4.56 -2.31 11.32
N ASP A 95 -3.86 -2.97 10.40
CA ASP A 95 -2.65 -3.71 10.71
C ASP A 95 -1.44 -2.77 10.84
N ILE A 96 -1.56 -1.52 10.34
CA ILE A 96 -0.50 -0.53 10.32
C ILE A 96 -0.59 0.35 11.57
N PRO A 97 0.45 0.38 12.42
CA PRO A 97 0.49 1.30 13.55
C PRO A 97 0.49 2.77 13.11
N ILE A 98 -0.23 3.61 13.86
CA ILE A 98 -0.08 5.07 13.78
C ILE A 98 1.38 5.43 14.07
N GLY A 99 1.89 6.45 13.38
CA GLY A 99 3.28 6.86 13.39
C GLY A 99 4.15 6.17 12.32
N THR A 100 3.64 5.14 11.64
CA THR A 100 4.39 4.49 10.56
C THR A 100 4.55 5.44 9.37
N VAL A 101 5.77 5.61 8.88
CA VAL A 101 6.03 6.30 7.61
C VAL A 101 5.60 5.40 6.45
N LEU A 102 4.62 5.87 5.69
CA LEU A 102 4.06 5.20 4.53
C LEU A 102 4.46 5.89 3.23
N TYR A 103 4.50 5.08 2.19
CA TYR A 103 4.70 5.47 0.80
C TYR A 103 3.42 5.10 0.05
N GLY A 104 2.80 6.08 -0.57
CA GLY A 104 1.51 5.91 -1.21
C GLY A 104 1.50 6.37 -2.66
N ARG A 105 0.61 5.75 -3.43
CA ARG A 105 0.27 6.13 -4.80
C ARG A 105 -1.17 6.58 -4.84
N PHE A 106 -1.40 7.81 -5.30
CA PHE A 106 -2.69 8.46 -5.21
C PHE A 106 -3.15 9.01 -6.55
N TYR A 107 -4.46 9.00 -6.75
CA TYR A 107 -5.14 9.70 -7.83
C TYR A 107 -6.05 10.77 -7.26
N LEU A 108 -6.60 11.61 -8.14
CA LEU A 108 -7.78 12.40 -7.80
C LEU A 108 -8.95 11.48 -7.42
N PRO A 109 -9.93 11.98 -6.63
CA PRO A 109 -11.14 11.23 -6.32
C PRO A 109 -11.81 10.66 -7.57
N PRO A 110 -12.29 9.40 -7.62
CA PRO A 110 -13.05 8.94 -8.78
C PRO A 110 -14.28 9.81 -9.07
N ASP A 111 -15.01 10.19 -8.02
CA ASP A 111 -16.12 11.14 -8.07
C ASP A 111 -16.01 12.13 -6.89
N PRO A 112 -15.80 13.44 -7.14
CA PRO A 112 -15.75 14.45 -6.08
C PRO A 112 -17.03 14.55 -5.24
N LYS A 113 -18.20 14.27 -5.83
CA LYS A 113 -19.49 14.50 -5.16
C LYS A 113 -19.76 13.48 -4.06
N THR A 114 -19.22 12.29 -4.22
CA THR A 114 -19.38 11.15 -3.29
C THR A 114 -18.08 10.87 -2.53
N SER A 115 -17.16 11.85 -2.51
CA SER A 115 -15.87 11.70 -1.85
C SER A 115 -16.04 11.52 -0.34
N ILE A 116 -15.42 10.45 0.21
CA ILE A 116 -15.47 10.14 1.65
C ILE A 116 -14.33 10.82 2.44
N VAL A 117 -13.57 11.68 1.76
CA VAL A 117 -12.52 12.55 2.31
C VAL A 117 -12.67 13.95 1.73
N PRO A 118 -12.21 15.00 2.42
CA PRO A 118 -12.31 16.37 1.93
C PRO A 118 -11.70 16.53 0.53
N VAL A 119 -12.47 17.12 -0.40
CA VAL A 119 -11.98 17.42 -1.76
C VAL A 119 -11.16 18.70 -1.72
N VAL A 120 -9.84 18.57 -1.90
CA VAL A 120 -8.95 19.73 -1.95
C VAL A 120 -9.03 20.39 -3.32
N LYS A 121 -9.35 21.70 -3.35
CA LYS A 121 -9.47 22.49 -4.58
C LYS A 121 -8.26 23.42 -4.83
N ARG A 122 -7.54 23.79 -3.77
CA ARG A 122 -6.39 24.70 -3.85
C ARG A 122 -5.11 23.88 -3.86
N LYS A 123 -4.09 24.35 -4.57
CA LYS A 123 -2.76 23.74 -4.50
C LYS A 123 -2.21 23.94 -3.09
N ASP A 124 -1.96 22.84 -2.40
CA ASP A 124 -1.32 22.78 -1.09
C ASP A 124 -0.33 21.63 -1.15
N VAL A 125 0.95 21.93 -0.90
CA VAL A 125 2.03 20.95 -0.99
C VAL A 125 1.93 19.90 0.13
N THR A 126 1.29 20.23 1.25
CA THR A 126 1.10 19.35 2.41
C THR A 126 -0.20 18.54 2.34
N ALA A 127 -1.18 19.02 1.58
CA ALA A 127 -2.47 18.36 1.37
C ALA A 127 -2.85 18.39 -0.13
N PRO A 128 -2.14 17.65 -0.99
CA PRO A 128 -2.42 17.63 -2.43
C PRO A 128 -3.81 17.05 -2.75
N PRO A 129 -4.40 17.42 -3.90
CA PRO A 129 -5.74 16.99 -4.29
C PRO A 129 -5.85 15.50 -4.64
N GLU A 130 -4.74 14.83 -4.95
CA GLU A 130 -4.69 13.39 -5.16
C GLU A 130 -4.74 12.66 -3.82
N ASN A 131 -5.94 12.27 -3.39
CA ASN A 131 -6.21 11.67 -2.09
C ASN A 131 -6.87 10.28 -2.15
N TYR A 132 -6.98 9.67 -3.33
CA TYR A 132 -7.49 8.30 -3.47
C TYR A 132 -6.35 7.33 -3.75
N ALA A 133 -6.03 6.51 -2.76
CA ALA A 133 -4.89 5.61 -2.75
C ALA A 133 -5.17 4.32 -3.52
N ILE A 134 -4.29 4.00 -4.48
CA ILE A 134 -4.21 2.71 -5.16
C ILE A 134 -3.20 1.77 -4.51
N LEU A 135 -2.20 2.33 -3.82
CA LEU A 135 -1.21 1.61 -3.05
C LEU A 135 -0.85 2.40 -1.80
N LEU A 136 -0.79 1.73 -0.66
CA LEU A 136 -0.10 2.19 0.54
C LEU A 136 0.86 1.10 1.01
N GLU A 137 2.11 1.45 1.29
CA GLU A 137 3.08 0.49 1.78
C GLU A 137 4.10 1.13 2.74
N ASP A 138 4.59 0.35 3.70
CA ASP A 138 5.69 0.77 4.58
C ASP A 138 7.05 0.64 3.87
N GLY A 139 8.09 1.24 4.47
CA GLY A 139 9.46 1.21 3.95
C GLY A 139 9.95 -0.19 3.57
N PRO A 140 9.87 -1.19 4.45
CA PRO A 140 10.24 -2.56 4.12
C PRO A 140 9.46 -3.14 2.94
N SER A 141 8.15 -2.92 2.86
CA SER A 141 7.35 -3.41 1.73
C SER A 141 7.77 -2.79 0.40
N LEU A 142 8.02 -1.47 0.38
CA LEU A 142 8.53 -0.77 -0.80
C LEU A 142 9.90 -1.33 -1.22
N CYS A 143 10.83 -1.45 -0.28
CA CYS A 143 12.15 -2.01 -0.54
C CYS A 143 12.06 -3.43 -1.13
N LEU A 144 11.29 -4.32 -0.50
CA LEU A 144 11.12 -5.69 -0.97
C LEU A 144 10.45 -5.76 -2.34
N ARG A 145 9.46 -4.90 -2.62
CA ARG A 145 8.82 -4.79 -3.95
C ARG A 145 9.80 -4.38 -5.04
N GLU A 146 10.77 -3.53 -4.71
CA GLU A 146 11.83 -3.09 -5.63
C GLU A 146 13.04 -4.05 -5.67
N GLY A 147 13.03 -5.14 -4.90
CA GLY A 147 14.18 -6.04 -4.76
C GLY A 147 15.39 -5.38 -4.08
N LYS A 148 15.14 -4.44 -3.16
CA LYS A 148 16.16 -3.64 -2.49
C LYS A 148 16.23 -3.93 -0.99
N SER A 149 17.38 -3.62 -0.42
CA SER A 149 17.62 -3.57 1.03
C SER A 149 18.51 -2.39 1.35
N TRP A 150 18.38 -1.87 2.58
CA TRP A 150 19.26 -0.82 3.08
C TRP A 150 20.63 -1.41 3.39
N LYS A 151 21.69 -0.66 3.09
CA LYS A 151 23.06 -0.98 3.47
C LYS A 151 23.38 -0.26 4.78
N LEU A 152 23.39 -0.99 5.89
CA LEU A 152 23.81 -0.49 7.20
C LEU A 152 25.33 -0.28 7.19
N LYS A 153 25.76 0.95 7.49
CA LYS A 153 27.16 1.36 7.50
C LYS A 153 27.73 1.48 8.89
N GLN A 154 27.00 2.14 9.79
CA GLN A 154 27.46 2.30 11.15
C GLN A 154 26.31 2.44 12.13
N VAL A 155 26.61 2.12 13.38
CA VAL A 155 25.80 2.47 14.54
C VAL A 155 26.71 3.21 15.53
N LYS A 156 26.26 4.37 16.00
CA LYS A 156 26.91 5.17 17.03
C LYS A 156 26.01 5.21 18.26
N ILE A 157 26.50 4.72 19.39
CA ILE A 157 25.77 4.70 20.66
C ILE A 157 26.39 5.71 21.63
N SER A 158 25.55 6.42 22.36
CA SER A 158 25.92 7.35 23.43
C SER A 158 24.93 7.20 24.58
N GLY A 159 25.23 6.32 25.53
CA GLY A 159 24.31 5.96 26.61
C GLY A 159 23.06 5.26 26.09
N ALA A 160 21.87 5.81 26.37
CA ALA A 160 20.58 5.20 26.04
C ALA A 160 20.08 5.50 24.61
N GLU A 161 20.79 6.35 23.87
CA GLU A 161 20.41 6.80 22.53
C GLU A 161 21.53 6.52 21.53
N GLY A 162 21.18 6.51 20.25
CA GLY A 162 22.14 6.35 19.19
C GLY A 162 21.66 6.79 17.82
N PHE A 163 22.58 6.68 16.89
CA PHE A 163 22.37 6.95 15.47
C PHE A 163 22.76 5.74 14.65
N LEU A 164 21.93 5.44 13.65
CA LEU A 164 22.13 4.42 12.64
C LEU A 164 22.34 5.12 11.29
N THR A 165 23.47 4.90 10.64
CA THR A 165 23.72 5.40 9.28
C THR A 165 23.50 4.26 8.28
N ALA A 166 22.59 4.47 7.34
CA ALA A 166 22.32 3.50 6.27
C ALA A 166 22.08 4.19 4.94
N SER A 167 22.39 3.49 3.85
CA SER A 167 22.17 3.98 2.50
C SER A 167 21.28 3.05 1.67
N LEU A 168 20.43 3.63 0.82
CA LEU A 168 19.63 2.90 -0.15
C LEU A 168 19.84 3.44 -1.55
N ASP A 169 20.23 2.57 -2.47
CA ASP A 169 20.42 2.93 -3.88
C ASP A 169 19.05 3.10 -4.55
N ARG A 170 18.60 4.35 -4.69
CA ARG A 170 17.41 4.73 -5.45
C ARG A 170 17.75 5.91 -6.34
N LYS A 171 17.20 5.92 -7.56
CA LYS A 171 17.38 7.04 -8.49
C LYS A 171 16.84 8.32 -7.85
N GLU A 172 17.48 9.45 -8.13
CA GLU A 172 16.97 10.76 -7.75
C GLU A 172 15.55 10.96 -8.30
N GLY A 173 14.63 11.46 -7.46
CA GLY A 173 13.21 11.54 -7.79
C GLY A 173 12.46 10.20 -7.85
N GLY A 174 13.11 9.08 -7.49
CA GLY A 174 12.47 7.78 -7.34
C GLY A 174 11.50 7.73 -6.15
N GLU A 175 10.69 6.68 -6.08
CA GLU A 175 9.69 6.51 -5.01
C GLU A 175 10.33 6.37 -3.63
N GLY A 176 10.13 7.32 -2.73
CA GLY A 176 10.52 7.17 -1.33
C GLY A 176 11.99 7.45 -1.00
N LEU A 177 12.42 7.18 0.25
CA LEU A 177 13.76 7.57 0.74
C LEU A 177 14.90 6.80 0.05
N GLY A 178 15.81 7.52 -0.60
CA GLY A 178 17.07 7.01 -1.16
C GLY A 178 18.26 7.83 -0.69
N GLY A 179 19.48 7.35 -0.99
CA GLY A 179 20.71 7.96 -0.52
C GLY A 179 21.09 7.51 0.89
N GLU A 180 22.06 8.19 1.49
CA GLU A 180 22.52 7.95 2.86
C GLU A 180 21.74 8.80 3.86
N HIS A 181 21.30 8.17 4.95
CA HIS A 181 20.56 8.81 6.03
C HIS A 181 21.16 8.42 7.38
N GLU A 182 21.25 9.41 8.26
CA GLU A 182 21.46 9.18 9.69
C GLU A 182 20.09 9.17 10.40
N LEU A 183 19.80 8.08 11.08
CA LEU A 183 18.50 7.78 11.67
C LEU A 183 18.67 7.58 13.16
N THR A 184 17.71 8.02 13.97
CA THR A 184 17.77 7.84 15.42
C THR A 184 17.35 6.44 15.84
N ILE A 185 17.98 5.95 16.90
CA ILE A 185 17.62 4.73 17.63
C ILE A 185 17.68 5.01 19.13
N ASP A 186 16.84 4.33 19.90
CA ASP A 186 16.85 4.41 21.36
C ASP A 186 16.27 3.13 21.96
N GLY A 187 16.07 3.08 23.28
CA GLY A 187 15.50 1.92 23.96
C GLY A 187 14.12 1.44 23.48
N SER A 188 13.40 2.24 22.69
CA SER A 188 12.11 1.86 22.08
C SER A 188 12.26 1.17 20.71
N THR A 189 13.44 1.24 20.08
CA THR A 189 13.72 0.58 18.81
C THR A 189 13.69 -0.95 18.97
N ARG A 190 12.77 -1.61 18.25
CA ARG A 190 12.67 -3.07 18.23
C ARG A 190 13.67 -3.65 17.24
N ILE A 191 14.63 -4.44 17.71
CA ILE A 191 15.64 -5.04 16.85
C ILE A 191 15.37 -6.52 16.68
N TRP A 192 15.34 -6.98 15.43
CA TRP A 192 15.02 -8.35 15.08
C TRP A 192 16.23 -9.02 14.45
N ARG A 193 16.66 -10.16 15.02
CA ARG A 193 17.75 -11.01 14.52
C ARG A 193 17.27 -12.45 14.47
N GLY A 194 17.19 -13.06 13.28
CA GLY A 194 16.57 -14.37 13.11
C GLY A 194 15.15 -14.42 13.67
N ARG A 195 14.96 -15.08 14.83
CA ARG A 195 13.67 -15.20 15.53
C ARG A 195 13.56 -14.34 16.79
N GLU A 196 14.65 -13.69 17.17
CA GLU A 196 14.78 -12.92 18.40
C GLU A 196 14.16 -11.53 18.22
N LEU A 197 13.52 -11.05 19.28
CA LEU A 197 13.18 -9.64 19.47
C LEU A 197 14.09 -9.13 20.59
N LEU A 198 14.95 -8.17 20.24
CA LEU A 198 16.00 -7.61 21.07
C LEU A 198 15.80 -6.10 21.19
N GLY A 199 16.34 -5.52 22.26
CA GLY A 199 16.58 -4.08 22.39
C GLY A 199 18.06 -3.74 22.21
N LEU A 200 18.37 -2.45 22.32
CA LEU A 200 19.76 -1.97 22.29
C LEU A 200 20.60 -2.60 23.41
N ASN A 201 20.05 -2.70 24.62
CA ASN A 201 20.73 -3.24 25.79
C ASN A 201 21.13 -4.71 25.60
N ASP A 202 20.32 -5.52 24.91
CA ASP A 202 20.65 -6.92 24.65
C ASP A 202 21.88 -7.02 23.74
N LEU A 203 21.94 -6.21 22.67
CA LEU A 203 23.07 -6.18 21.77
C LEU A 203 24.34 -5.63 22.43
N ILE A 204 24.21 -4.70 23.37
CA ILE A 204 25.32 -4.17 24.17
C ILE A 204 25.82 -5.23 25.16
N ALA A 205 24.93 -5.90 25.89
CA ALA A 205 25.28 -6.95 26.84
C ALA A 205 25.98 -8.15 26.18
N GLU A 206 25.59 -8.50 24.95
CA GLU A 206 26.26 -9.50 24.12
C GLU A 206 27.65 -9.06 23.60
N GLY A 207 27.99 -7.78 23.71
CA GLY A 207 29.17 -7.18 23.06
C GLY A 207 29.04 -7.07 21.53
N THR A 208 27.84 -7.31 20.99
CA THR A 208 27.58 -7.15 19.56
C THR A 208 27.61 -5.68 19.18
N TRP A 209 27.03 -4.78 19.97
CA TRP A 209 27.09 -3.32 19.79
C TRP A 209 27.85 -2.67 20.96
N PRO A 210 28.47 -1.49 20.77
CA PRO A 210 29.22 -0.83 21.83
C PRO A 210 28.27 -0.15 22.83
N GLU A 211 28.64 -0.15 24.11
CA GLU A 211 27.94 0.65 25.15
C GLU A 211 28.09 2.15 24.90
N ASN A 212 29.27 2.57 24.42
CA ASN A 212 29.54 3.92 23.95
C ASN A 212 30.53 3.86 22.78
N GLY A 213 30.30 4.69 21.76
CA GLY A 213 31.16 4.80 20.59
C GLY A 213 30.52 4.25 19.32
N THR A 214 31.35 3.95 18.32
CA THR A 214 30.89 3.63 16.96
C THR A 214 31.27 2.21 16.57
N LYS A 215 30.30 1.47 16.02
CA LYS A 215 30.53 0.22 15.31
C LYS A 215 30.30 0.41 13.82
N GLN A 216 31.30 0.04 13.04
CA GLN A 216 31.24 0.00 11.58
C GLN A 216 30.70 -1.35 11.09
N PHE A 217 29.96 -1.33 9.99
CA PHE A 217 29.42 -2.47 9.27
C PHE A 217 29.88 -2.40 7.82
N LYS A 218 30.14 -3.55 7.21
CA LYS A 218 30.53 -3.66 5.80
C LYS A 218 29.28 -3.66 4.90
N ASP A 219 28.55 -2.54 4.87
CA ASP A 219 27.31 -2.38 4.09
C ASP A 219 26.31 -3.51 4.31
N LYS A 220 26.06 -3.86 5.58
CA LYS A 220 25.24 -5.01 5.95
C LYS A 220 23.79 -4.81 5.48
N PRO A 221 23.19 -5.74 4.73
CA PRO A 221 21.80 -5.60 4.29
C PRO A 221 20.84 -5.67 5.48
N VAL A 222 19.97 -4.67 5.60
CA VAL A 222 18.93 -4.58 6.64
C VAL A 222 17.63 -4.06 6.04
N GLN A 223 16.54 -4.22 6.79
CA GLN A 223 15.29 -3.50 6.58
C GLN A 223 14.93 -2.75 7.85
N PHE A 224 14.23 -1.63 7.73
CA PHE A 224 13.71 -0.92 8.88
C PHE A 224 12.40 -0.19 8.57
N SER A 225 11.57 -0.07 9.60
CA SER A 225 10.37 0.76 9.58
C SER A 225 10.70 2.09 10.26
N LEU A 226 10.28 3.18 9.63
CA LEU A 226 10.52 4.52 10.14
C LEU A 226 9.26 5.08 10.80
N THR A 227 9.48 5.90 11.81
CA THR A 227 8.50 6.80 12.41
C THR A 227 9.09 8.20 12.51
N TRP A 228 8.25 9.19 12.81
CA TRP A 228 8.72 10.55 13.04
C TRP A 228 9.52 10.65 14.34
N HIS A 229 10.56 11.48 14.34
CA HIS A 229 11.34 11.79 15.53
C HIS A 229 11.12 13.26 15.97
N PRO A 230 10.83 13.52 17.25
CA PRO A 230 10.49 14.86 17.74
C PRO A 230 11.63 15.87 17.78
N ARG A 231 12.90 15.45 17.63
CA ARG A 231 14.04 16.37 17.66
C ARG A 231 14.24 17.08 16.32
N TYR A 232 13.28 17.96 16.03
CA TYR A 232 13.26 19.22 15.26
C TYR A 232 14.05 19.42 13.94
N LEU A 233 15.23 18.83 13.72
CA LEU A 233 16.10 19.24 12.61
C LEU A 233 15.97 18.29 11.40
N TYR A 234 15.35 18.79 10.33
CA TYR A 234 15.51 18.28 8.94
C TYR A 234 15.06 16.84 8.64
N GLN A 235 13.79 16.50 8.86
CA GLN A 235 13.26 15.16 8.53
C GLN A 235 14.01 14.01 9.23
N GLN A 236 14.53 14.25 10.44
CA GLN A 236 15.15 13.17 11.20
C GLN A 236 14.11 12.10 11.50
N PHE A 237 14.36 10.88 11.04
CA PHE A 237 13.50 9.74 11.31
C PHE A 237 14.01 8.95 12.51
N HIS A 238 13.08 8.25 13.13
CA HIS A 238 13.37 7.25 14.14
C HIS A 238 13.12 5.85 13.58
N VAL A 239 14.01 4.91 13.88
CA VAL A 239 13.84 3.50 13.51
C VAL A 239 12.97 2.82 14.57
N ALA A 240 11.73 2.51 14.22
CA ALA A 240 10.80 1.82 15.11
C ALA A 240 11.04 0.30 15.15
N ASP A 241 11.36 -0.28 13.99
CA ASP A 241 11.76 -1.68 13.83
C ASP A 241 13.02 -1.76 12.96
N LEU A 242 13.99 -2.58 13.37
CA LEU A 242 15.19 -2.90 12.61
C LEU A 242 15.31 -4.41 12.42
N TRP A 243 15.23 -4.91 11.19
CA TRP A 243 15.50 -6.31 10.85
C TRP A 243 16.94 -6.44 10.37
N LEU A 244 17.78 -7.10 11.17
CA LEU A 244 19.21 -7.24 10.92
C LEU A 244 19.57 -8.30 9.89
N ASP A 245 18.64 -9.16 9.51
CA ASP A 245 18.85 -10.26 8.57
C ASP A 245 17.57 -10.68 7.85
N GLU A 246 17.74 -11.49 6.81
CA GLU A 246 16.66 -11.98 5.96
C GLU A 246 15.67 -12.86 6.73
N ALA A 247 16.16 -13.68 7.66
CA ALA A 247 15.31 -14.57 8.46
C ALA A 247 14.35 -13.75 9.34
N ALA A 248 14.83 -12.68 9.96
CA ALA A 248 14.01 -11.74 10.73
C ALA A 248 12.91 -11.11 9.86
N MET A 249 13.26 -10.64 8.67
CA MET A 249 12.28 -10.05 7.73
C MET A 249 11.26 -11.08 7.22
N HIS A 250 11.69 -12.31 6.91
CA HIS A 250 10.79 -13.42 6.53
C HIS A 250 9.80 -13.74 7.65
N HIS A 251 10.25 -13.76 8.90
CA HIS A 251 9.37 -13.99 10.04
C HIS A 251 8.32 -12.89 10.21
N ALA A 252 8.70 -11.62 10.05
CA ALA A 252 7.75 -10.51 10.06
C ALA A 252 6.74 -10.59 8.90
N THR A 253 7.24 -10.88 7.70
CA THR A 253 6.42 -11.06 6.48
C THR A 253 5.42 -12.20 6.63
N ALA A 254 5.85 -13.35 7.13
CA ALA A 254 4.99 -14.52 7.33
C ALA A 254 3.88 -14.27 8.35
N ARG A 255 4.18 -13.55 9.44
CA ARG A 255 3.17 -13.17 10.44
C ARG A 255 2.12 -12.21 9.86
N GLN A 256 2.55 -11.16 9.15
CA GLN A 256 1.62 -10.22 8.52
C GLN A 256 0.78 -10.90 7.44
N ARG A 257 1.39 -11.78 6.63
CA ARG A 257 0.69 -12.64 5.66
C ARG A 257 -0.42 -13.44 6.33
N GLY A 258 -0.12 -14.13 7.44
CA GLY A 258 -1.12 -14.91 8.18
C GLY A 258 -2.28 -14.07 8.71
N THR A 259 -2.00 -12.88 9.25
CA THR A 259 -3.02 -11.92 9.69
C THR A 259 -3.96 -11.54 8.55
N HIS A 260 -3.41 -11.22 7.38
CA HIS A 260 -4.22 -10.80 6.24
C HIS A 260 -4.99 -11.94 5.58
N ILE A 261 -4.42 -13.15 5.49
CA ILE A 261 -5.16 -14.34 5.03
C ILE A 261 -6.40 -14.56 5.90
N ARG A 262 -6.24 -14.50 7.24
CA ARG A 262 -7.37 -14.58 8.17
C ARG A 262 -8.36 -13.45 7.94
N HIS A 263 -7.90 -12.22 7.70
CA HIS A 263 -8.77 -11.09 7.40
C HIS A 263 -9.66 -11.35 6.17
N ILE A 264 -9.07 -11.82 5.06
CA ILE A 264 -9.81 -12.10 3.82
C ILE A 264 -10.76 -13.30 3.97
N HIS A 265 -10.36 -14.38 4.64
CA HIS A 265 -11.29 -15.49 4.91
C HIS A 265 -12.55 -15.03 5.67
N MET A 266 -12.40 -14.07 6.59
CA MET A 266 -13.50 -13.60 7.43
C MET A 266 -14.32 -12.45 6.82
N ARG A 267 -13.85 -11.76 5.77
CA ARG A 267 -14.58 -10.71 5.04
C ARG A 267 -14.86 -11.03 3.57
N TRP A 268 -14.44 -12.22 3.13
CA TRP A 268 -14.53 -12.74 1.77
C TRP A 268 -13.66 -11.97 0.76
N MET A 269 -13.40 -12.60 -0.39
CA MET A 269 -12.54 -12.03 -1.44
C MET A 269 -13.27 -10.86 -2.13
N PRO A 270 -12.67 -9.67 -2.23
CA PRO A 270 -13.28 -8.59 -3.00
C PRO A 270 -13.06 -8.80 -4.50
N ALA A 271 -14.06 -8.42 -5.29
CA ALA A 271 -14.06 -8.53 -6.74
C ALA A 271 -14.87 -7.40 -7.37
N ARG A 272 -14.60 -7.10 -8.64
CA ARG A 272 -15.45 -6.25 -9.47
C ARG A 272 -16.24 -7.11 -10.44
N ILE A 273 -17.52 -6.80 -10.60
CA ILE A 273 -18.34 -7.40 -11.63
C ILE A 273 -17.96 -6.80 -12.98
N ASP A 274 -17.58 -7.64 -13.92
CA ASP A 274 -17.29 -7.26 -15.30
C ASP A 274 -18.56 -7.30 -16.15
N GLU A 275 -19.40 -8.33 -15.95
CA GLU A 275 -20.57 -8.58 -16.79
C GLU A 275 -21.66 -9.33 -15.99
N VAL A 276 -22.92 -9.07 -16.31
CA VAL A 276 -24.08 -9.80 -15.80
C VAL A 276 -24.98 -10.16 -16.97
N GLN A 277 -25.20 -11.46 -17.16
CA GLN A 277 -26.11 -11.99 -18.17
C GLN A 277 -27.31 -12.59 -17.46
N ASN A 278 -28.46 -11.93 -17.58
CA ASN A 278 -29.71 -12.44 -17.02
C ASN A 278 -30.29 -13.51 -17.94
N GLU A 279 -30.81 -14.56 -17.34
CA GLU A 279 -31.64 -15.55 -18.00
C GLU A 279 -33.12 -15.19 -17.79
N ASN A 280 -34.02 -15.94 -18.42
CA ASN A 280 -35.45 -15.72 -18.22
C ASN A 280 -35.82 -16.07 -16.77
N PHE A 281 -36.57 -15.17 -16.11
CA PHE A 281 -37.17 -15.36 -14.78
C PHE A 281 -36.22 -15.38 -13.56
N GLY A 282 -35.11 -14.64 -13.58
CA GLY A 282 -34.35 -14.31 -12.36
C GLY A 282 -32.91 -14.86 -12.25
N PRO A 283 -32.60 -16.08 -12.75
CA PRO A 283 -31.22 -16.57 -12.76
C PRO A 283 -30.30 -15.67 -13.57
N ALA A 284 -29.03 -15.64 -13.17
CA ALA A 284 -28.02 -14.87 -13.88
C ALA A 284 -26.65 -15.54 -13.83
N THR A 285 -25.90 -15.33 -14.90
CA THR A 285 -24.47 -15.61 -14.98
C THR A 285 -23.69 -14.31 -14.79
N ILE A 286 -22.86 -14.26 -13.75
CA ILE A 286 -22.04 -13.11 -13.38
C ILE A 286 -20.58 -13.44 -13.69
N LYS A 287 -19.88 -12.54 -14.36
CA LYS A 287 -18.42 -12.58 -14.47
C LYS A 287 -17.84 -11.53 -13.56
N ALA A 288 -16.93 -11.92 -12.67
CA ALA A 288 -16.28 -11.01 -11.74
C ALA A 288 -14.77 -11.24 -11.68
N THR A 289 -14.00 -10.17 -11.78
CA THR A 289 -12.54 -10.20 -11.62
C THR A 289 -12.18 -9.96 -10.16
N LEU A 290 -11.48 -10.92 -9.55
CA LEU A 290 -10.99 -10.81 -8.18
C LEU A 290 -9.94 -9.69 -8.10
N TYR A 291 -9.96 -8.90 -7.02
CA TYR A 291 -8.95 -7.85 -6.83
C TYR A 291 -7.58 -8.43 -6.54
N GLY A 292 -6.55 -7.70 -6.98
CA GLY A 292 -5.16 -8.05 -6.85
C GLY A 292 -4.61 -7.80 -5.45
N GLY A 293 -3.34 -8.18 -5.25
CA GLY A 293 -2.61 -7.90 -4.01
C GLY A 293 -2.83 -8.87 -2.87
N MET A 294 -3.72 -9.87 -3.03
CA MET A 294 -3.93 -10.92 -2.04
C MET A 294 -2.88 -12.03 -2.13
N ASP A 295 -2.80 -12.85 -1.08
CA ASP A 295 -1.97 -14.05 -1.07
C ASP A 295 -2.43 -15.08 -2.11
N GLN A 296 -1.49 -15.80 -2.72
CA GLN A 296 -1.80 -16.79 -3.76
C GLN A 296 -2.66 -17.94 -3.24
N SER A 297 -2.54 -18.30 -1.95
CA SER A 297 -3.36 -19.39 -1.39
C SER A 297 -4.86 -19.02 -1.38
N LEU A 298 -5.19 -17.73 -1.26
CA LEU A 298 -6.58 -17.29 -1.27
C LEU A 298 -7.22 -17.44 -2.65
N TYR A 299 -6.47 -17.14 -3.72
CA TYR A 299 -6.98 -17.33 -5.07
C TYR A 299 -7.12 -18.81 -5.45
N ALA A 300 -6.22 -19.66 -4.93
CA ALA A 300 -6.21 -21.09 -5.22
C ALA A 300 -7.49 -21.83 -4.77
N ASP A 301 -8.26 -21.24 -3.85
CA ASP A 301 -9.52 -21.80 -3.36
C ASP A 301 -10.70 -21.55 -4.31
N PHE A 302 -10.56 -20.66 -5.29
CA PHE A 302 -11.58 -20.43 -6.32
C PHE A 302 -11.40 -21.43 -7.45
N LYS A 303 -12.29 -22.43 -7.52
CA LYS A 303 -12.24 -23.52 -8.48
C LYS A 303 -13.59 -23.69 -9.20
N PRO A 304 -13.60 -24.13 -10.47
CA PRO A 304 -14.83 -24.51 -11.15
C PRO A 304 -15.56 -25.66 -10.42
N GLY A 305 -16.88 -25.68 -10.51
CA GLY A 305 -17.73 -26.74 -9.99
C GLY A 305 -18.08 -26.64 -8.51
N ILE A 306 -17.54 -25.68 -7.76
CA ILE A 306 -17.79 -25.55 -6.31
C ILE A 306 -18.92 -24.56 -6.00
N GLY A 307 -19.60 -24.78 -4.88
CA GLY A 307 -20.54 -23.82 -4.31
C GLY A 307 -19.82 -22.60 -3.73
N ALA A 308 -20.44 -21.44 -3.89
CA ALA A 308 -19.93 -20.16 -3.39
C ALA A 308 -21.08 -19.23 -3.01
N LYS A 309 -20.75 -18.16 -2.30
CA LYS A 309 -21.68 -17.09 -1.91
C LYS A 309 -21.08 -15.74 -2.25
N MET A 310 -21.88 -14.88 -2.87
CA MET A 310 -21.50 -13.51 -3.24
C MET A 310 -22.41 -12.51 -2.55
N ALA A 311 -21.87 -11.40 -2.06
CA ALA A 311 -22.62 -10.30 -1.46
C ALA A 311 -22.22 -8.98 -2.12
N ALA A 312 -23.17 -8.06 -2.24
CA ALA A 312 -22.91 -6.69 -2.69
C ALA A 312 -22.04 -5.97 -1.67
N ALA A 313 -21.05 -5.21 -2.14
CA ALA A 313 -20.17 -4.43 -1.29
C ALA A 313 -20.08 -2.98 -1.78
N GLU A 314 -19.89 -2.07 -0.83
CA GLU A 314 -19.61 -0.67 -1.16
C GLU A 314 -18.12 -0.46 -1.45
N ASP A 315 -17.74 0.75 -1.87
CA ASP A 315 -16.36 1.07 -2.24
C ASP A 315 -15.39 0.98 -1.05
N THR A 316 -15.91 1.10 0.18
CA THR A 316 -15.20 0.82 1.43
C THR A 316 -14.99 -0.68 1.70
N LEU A 317 -15.49 -1.54 0.80
CA LEU A 317 -15.53 -3.00 0.88
C LEU A 317 -16.40 -3.57 2.02
N ARG A 318 -17.21 -2.71 2.66
CA ARG A 318 -18.22 -3.11 3.64
C ARG A 318 -19.40 -3.75 2.94
N THR A 319 -20.06 -4.65 3.67
CA THR A 319 -21.26 -5.38 3.24
C THR A 319 -22.34 -5.14 4.28
N TRP A 320 -23.61 -5.35 3.93
CA TRP A 320 -24.71 -5.14 4.87
C TRP A 320 -24.85 -6.30 5.86
N TRP A 321 -25.23 -7.49 5.39
CA TRP A 321 -25.18 -8.72 6.16
C TRP A 321 -24.93 -9.92 5.24
N PRO A 322 -23.67 -10.15 4.84
CA PRO A 322 -23.33 -11.03 3.72
C PRO A 322 -23.84 -12.47 3.88
N ASN A 323 -23.96 -12.96 5.13
CA ASN A 323 -24.51 -14.28 5.42
C ASN A 323 -26.00 -14.42 5.06
N HIS A 324 -26.77 -13.34 5.18
CA HIS A 324 -28.22 -13.30 5.01
C HIS A 324 -28.63 -12.68 3.66
N ASP A 325 -27.99 -11.59 3.25
CA ASP A 325 -28.31 -10.88 2.00
C ASP A 325 -27.45 -11.32 0.80
N GLY A 326 -26.39 -12.09 1.05
CA GLY A 326 -25.60 -12.67 -0.03
C GLY A 326 -26.38 -13.75 -0.78
N MET A 327 -26.08 -13.89 -2.05
CA MET A 327 -26.67 -14.90 -2.92
C MET A 327 -25.75 -16.12 -3.04
N ASP A 328 -26.31 -17.29 -2.72
CA ASP A 328 -25.64 -18.57 -2.96
C ASP A 328 -25.72 -18.94 -4.45
N GLY A 329 -24.68 -19.62 -4.91
CA GLY A 329 -24.55 -20.00 -6.31
C GLY A 329 -23.39 -20.96 -6.54
N ARG A 330 -23.00 -21.10 -7.81
CA ARG A 330 -21.92 -22.00 -8.22
C ARG A 330 -20.89 -21.30 -9.08
N ILE A 331 -19.61 -21.50 -8.78
CA ILE A 331 -18.53 -21.09 -9.66
C ILE A 331 -18.46 -22.11 -10.78
N THR A 332 -18.80 -21.71 -12.01
CA THR A 332 -18.80 -22.62 -13.18
C THR A 332 -17.51 -22.57 -13.97
N ALA A 333 -16.76 -21.46 -13.90
CA ALA A 333 -15.47 -21.34 -14.53
C ALA A 333 -14.57 -20.37 -13.75
N VAL A 334 -13.26 -20.57 -13.88
CA VAL A 334 -12.22 -19.66 -13.38
C VAL A 334 -11.22 -19.48 -14.50
N LYS A 335 -11.07 -18.24 -14.98
CA LYS A 335 -10.16 -17.88 -16.06
C LYS A 335 -9.06 -16.99 -15.51
N LYS A 336 -7.81 -17.29 -15.87
CA LYS A 336 -6.67 -16.42 -15.59
C LYS A 336 -6.29 -15.68 -16.86
N ALA A 337 -6.11 -14.37 -16.76
CA ALA A 337 -5.67 -13.53 -17.87
C ALA A 337 -4.29 -13.96 -18.36
N GLU A 338 -4.09 -13.87 -19.67
CA GLU A 338 -2.79 -14.05 -20.30
C GLU A 338 -1.92 -12.82 -20.03
N GLY A 339 -0.64 -13.04 -19.72
CA GLY A 339 0.30 -11.97 -19.41
C GLY A 339 0.12 -11.33 -18.03
N LYS A 340 0.71 -10.13 -17.86
CA LYS A 340 0.67 -9.40 -16.59
C LYS A 340 -0.65 -8.63 -16.49
N PRO A 341 -1.51 -8.90 -15.49
CA PRO A 341 -2.75 -8.17 -15.32
C PRO A 341 -2.49 -6.69 -14.98
N PRO A 342 -3.47 -5.80 -15.21
CA PRO A 342 -3.42 -4.42 -14.73
C PRO A 342 -3.12 -4.37 -13.22
N PHE A 343 -2.46 -3.30 -12.78
CA PHE A 343 -2.21 -3.08 -11.35
C PHE A 343 -3.54 -3.13 -10.58
N ALA A 344 -3.53 -3.71 -9.38
CA ALA A 344 -4.71 -3.97 -8.54
C ALA A 344 -5.74 -4.98 -9.08
N SER A 345 -5.52 -5.59 -10.25
CA SER A 345 -6.25 -6.78 -10.69
C SER A 345 -5.47 -8.05 -10.36
N SER A 346 -6.15 -9.11 -9.96
CA SER A 346 -5.51 -10.44 -9.84
C SER A 346 -5.29 -11.10 -11.21
N GLY A 347 -5.97 -10.61 -12.25
CA GLY A 347 -6.11 -11.31 -13.53
C GLY A 347 -6.97 -12.57 -13.45
N ILE A 348 -7.61 -12.87 -12.32
CA ILE A 348 -8.44 -14.05 -12.13
C ILE A 348 -9.91 -13.62 -12.19
N GLN A 349 -10.62 -14.12 -13.20
CA GLN A 349 -12.05 -13.92 -13.38
C GLN A 349 -12.80 -15.20 -13.02
N VAL A 350 -13.83 -15.08 -12.18
CA VAL A 350 -14.76 -16.15 -11.87
C VAL A 350 -16.05 -15.96 -12.65
N THR A 351 -16.59 -17.06 -13.19
CA THR A 351 -17.96 -17.12 -13.69
C THR A 351 -18.83 -17.74 -12.61
N PHE A 352 -19.82 -17.01 -12.14
CA PHE A 352 -20.66 -17.36 -11.01
C PHE A 352 -22.13 -17.37 -11.43
N GLN A 353 -22.79 -18.52 -11.29
CA GLN A 353 -24.21 -18.68 -11.58
C GLN A 353 -25.02 -18.56 -10.30
N VAL A 354 -26.06 -17.72 -10.35
CA VAL A 354 -27.00 -17.50 -9.24
C VAL A 354 -28.42 -17.79 -9.68
N PRO A 355 -29.28 -18.29 -8.77
CA PRO A 355 -30.70 -18.50 -9.07
C PRO A 355 -31.50 -17.19 -9.09
N LEU A 356 -31.00 -16.15 -8.43
CA LEU A 356 -31.62 -14.82 -8.38
C LEU A 356 -30.53 -13.74 -8.36
N VAL A 357 -30.62 -12.76 -9.24
CA VAL A 357 -29.70 -11.61 -9.26
C VAL A 357 -30.10 -10.55 -8.22
N LEU A 358 -29.12 -10.04 -7.46
CA LEU A 358 -29.31 -8.94 -6.53
C LEU A 358 -29.08 -7.59 -7.21
N GLU A 359 -29.72 -6.52 -6.72
CA GLU A 359 -29.56 -5.15 -7.24
C GLU A 359 -28.10 -4.69 -7.26
N GLY A 360 -27.32 -5.07 -6.25
CA GLY A 360 -25.90 -4.73 -6.16
C GLY A 360 -25.01 -5.49 -7.14
N PHE A 361 -25.53 -6.51 -7.83
CA PHE A 361 -24.80 -7.25 -8.86
C PHE A 361 -24.94 -6.56 -10.21
N ARG A 362 -24.18 -5.48 -10.42
CA ARG A 362 -24.15 -4.72 -11.69
C ARG A 362 -22.72 -4.57 -12.20
N PRO A 363 -22.51 -4.52 -13.53
CA PRO A 363 -21.20 -4.22 -14.11
C PRO A 363 -20.55 -2.99 -13.47
N GLY A 364 -19.26 -3.09 -13.16
CA GLY A 364 -18.48 -2.06 -12.49
C GLY A 364 -18.61 -2.02 -10.96
N ARG A 365 -19.63 -2.63 -10.37
CA ARG A 365 -19.81 -2.65 -8.90
C ARG A 365 -18.86 -3.63 -8.21
N THR A 366 -18.60 -3.32 -6.95
CA THR A 366 -17.79 -4.13 -6.05
C THR A 366 -18.65 -5.18 -5.34
N VAL A 367 -18.11 -6.38 -5.21
CA VAL A 367 -18.73 -7.49 -4.48
C VAL A 367 -17.71 -8.17 -3.58
N ARG A 368 -18.21 -8.94 -2.63
CA ARG A 368 -17.44 -9.88 -1.81
C ARG A 368 -17.90 -11.29 -2.14
N ILE A 369 -16.98 -12.21 -2.46
CA ILE A 369 -17.29 -13.60 -2.79
C ILE A 369 -16.45 -14.57 -1.95
N ARG A 370 -17.08 -15.64 -1.46
CA ARG A 370 -16.39 -16.76 -0.82
C ARG A 370 -16.74 -18.10 -1.46
N PRO A 371 -15.78 -19.03 -1.62
CA PRO A 371 -16.08 -20.45 -1.73
C PRO A 371 -16.77 -20.95 -0.47
N HIS A 372 -17.61 -21.98 -0.57
CA HIS A 372 -18.29 -22.55 0.61
C HIS A 372 -17.34 -23.16 1.65
N SER A 373 -16.11 -23.49 1.26
CA SER A 373 -15.04 -23.95 2.15
C SER A 373 -14.53 -22.87 3.13
N TRP A 374 -14.76 -21.60 2.83
CA TRP A 374 -14.37 -20.51 3.71
C TRP A 374 -15.40 -20.28 4.82
N PRO A 375 -15.00 -19.72 5.98
CA PRO A 375 -15.94 -19.40 7.05
C PRO A 375 -17.09 -18.48 6.61
N ASN A 376 -18.30 -18.79 7.10
CA ASN A 376 -19.50 -17.97 6.90
C ASN A 376 -19.78 -17.15 8.16
N VAL A 377 -18.95 -16.15 8.44
CA VAL A 377 -19.03 -15.35 9.68
C VAL A 377 -19.67 -14.00 9.44
N LYS A 378 -20.46 -13.52 10.42
CA LYS A 378 -20.95 -12.14 10.43
C LYS A 378 -19.78 -11.22 10.85
N PRO A 379 -19.37 -10.23 10.04
CA PRO A 379 -18.38 -9.24 10.48
C PRO A 379 -18.83 -8.48 11.74
N PRO A 380 -17.89 -7.85 12.48
CA PRO A 380 -18.22 -6.93 13.56
C PRO A 380 -19.23 -5.87 13.11
N VAL A 381 -20.08 -5.43 14.03
CA VAL A 381 -21.23 -4.58 13.70
C VAL A 381 -20.81 -3.23 13.13
N GLU A 382 -19.63 -2.72 13.48
CA GLU A 382 -19.03 -1.49 12.97
C GLU A 382 -18.57 -1.63 11.51
N GLU A 383 -18.21 -2.84 11.07
CA GLU A 383 -17.77 -3.14 9.70
C GLU A 383 -18.94 -3.40 8.74
N LEU A 384 -20.19 -3.35 9.23
CA LEU A 384 -21.40 -3.52 8.42
C LEU A 384 -21.93 -2.17 7.94
N VAL A 385 -22.54 -2.18 6.75
CA VAL A 385 -23.41 -1.10 6.30
C VAL A 385 -24.75 -1.23 7.05
N LYS A 386 -25.22 -0.15 7.68
CA LYS A 386 -26.50 -0.14 8.43
C LYS A 386 -27.51 0.89 7.92
N GLY A 387 -27.10 1.76 7.01
CA GLY A 387 -27.95 2.78 6.43
C GLY A 387 -27.34 3.38 5.17
N LEU A 388 -28.05 4.35 4.58
CA LEU A 388 -27.58 5.06 3.39
C LEU A 388 -26.29 5.84 3.66
N GLU A 389 -26.18 6.44 4.85
CA GLU A 389 -25.02 7.20 5.31
C GLU A 389 -23.74 6.34 5.37
N ASP A 390 -23.88 5.05 5.68
CA ASP A 390 -22.75 4.11 5.68
C ASP A 390 -22.25 3.77 4.26
N ARG A 391 -23.10 3.94 3.25
CA ARG A 391 -22.69 3.72 1.86
C ARG A 391 -21.79 4.85 1.37
N TRP A 392 -22.03 6.07 1.87
CA TRP A 392 -21.26 7.28 1.57
C TRP A 392 -20.88 8.02 2.85
N PRO A 393 -19.91 7.49 3.63
CA PRO A 393 -19.54 8.07 4.91
C PRO A 393 -19.03 9.50 4.72
N SER A 394 -19.62 10.43 5.47
CA SER A 394 -19.32 11.86 5.38
C SER A 394 -17.83 12.16 5.65
N PRO A 395 -17.21 13.13 4.93
CA PRO A 395 -15.87 13.60 5.24
C PRO A 395 -15.77 14.42 6.54
N ASP A 396 -16.88 14.72 7.23
CA ASP A 396 -16.90 15.60 8.41
C ASP A 396 -16.00 15.14 9.57
N ILE A 397 -15.67 13.84 9.64
CA ILE A 397 -14.70 13.33 10.64
C ILE A 397 -13.30 13.96 10.51
N PHE A 398 -13.00 14.53 9.34
CA PHE A 398 -11.74 15.22 9.06
C PHE A 398 -11.84 16.74 9.26
N GLU A 399 -13.05 17.27 9.43
CA GLU A 399 -13.25 18.67 9.75
C GLU A 399 -12.95 18.89 11.24
N LYS A 400 -12.03 19.82 11.51
CA LYS A 400 -11.68 20.29 12.85
C LYS A 400 -11.91 21.78 12.92
#